data_AF-A0A6S9YY49-F1
#
_entry.id   AF-A0A6S9YY49-F1
#
_cell.length_a   1.000
_cell.length_b   1.000
_cell.length_c   1.000
_cell.angle_alpha   90.00
_cell.angle_beta   90.00
_cell.angle_gamma   90.00
#
_symmetry.space_group_name_H-M   'P 1'
#
loop_
_entity.id
_entity.type
_entity.pdbx_description
1 polymer ?
#
loop_
_entity_poly.entity_id
_entity_poly.type
_entity_poly.pdbx_seq_one_letter_code
_entity_poly.pdbx_strand_id
1 'polypeptide(L)'
;MQMILAIDLVLPAIGDICYATLFTWTATHRTWLFCMLRCFNRSSSPKSLVCARAVSLSESMPTVSAVCVSHGRPLMLERAIGLFWAQTYPKMELLILYDADDPATAKLAKEAKEHADRWASSRTGDSRSVRRVVLVENARRRAPLGLLRNAAISAASGRYVTQWDDDDLHHPDRVRVMLHALRCSRRAAIVLDSLRATAML
;
A
#
# COMPACT_ATOMS: atom_id res chain seq x y z
N MET A 1 -19.14 -5.55 -1.16
CA MET A 1 -17.90 -4.76 -1.08
C MET A 1 -16.93 -5.56 -0.21
N GLN A 2 -15.99 -6.29 -0.81
CA GLN A 2 -15.06 -7.15 -0.06
C GLN A 2 -13.87 -6.32 0.40
N MET A 3 -13.82 -6.02 1.70
CA MET A 3 -12.61 -5.57 2.37
C MET A 3 -11.77 -6.81 2.72
N ILE A 4 -10.51 -6.82 2.29
CA ILE A 4 -9.51 -7.79 2.75
C ILE A 4 -8.79 -7.14 3.91
N LEU A 5 -9.01 -7.67 5.12
CA LEU A 5 -8.31 -7.27 6.35
C LEU A 5 -7.07 -8.17 6.51
N ALA A 6 -5.89 -7.59 6.70
CA ALA A 6 -4.69 -8.32 7.09
C ALA A 6 -4.61 -8.39 8.62
N ILE A 7 -4.48 -9.59 9.18
CA ILE A 7 -4.23 -9.85 10.60
C ILE A 7 -2.85 -10.48 10.72
N ASP A 8 -2.01 -9.90 11.58
CA ASP A 8 -0.74 -10.46 12.00
C ASP A 8 -0.94 -11.71 12.87
N LEU A 9 -0.27 -12.80 12.51
CA LEU A 9 -0.02 -13.93 13.42
C LEU A 9 1.43 -14.35 13.26
N VAL A 10 2.23 -13.99 14.26
CA VAL A 10 3.58 -14.49 14.46
C VAL A 10 3.46 -15.92 14.99
N LEU A 11 3.96 -16.90 14.24
CA LEU A 11 4.26 -18.24 14.77
C LEU A 11 5.73 -18.57 14.48
N PRO A 12 6.50 -19.05 15.47
CA PRO A 12 7.87 -19.49 15.25
C PRO A 12 7.88 -20.80 14.44
N ALA A 13 8.75 -20.86 13.44
CA ALA A 13 8.93 -22.04 12.61
C ALA A 13 9.64 -23.16 13.40
N ILE A 14 8.99 -24.32 13.50
CA ILE A 14 9.66 -25.59 13.83
C ILE A 14 9.25 -26.62 12.75
N GLY A 15 10.14 -26.87 11.79
CA GLY A 15 10.00 -27.91 10.76
C GLY A 15 9.16 -27.54 9.52
N ASP A 16 9.40 -28.24 8.41
CA ASP A 16 8.81 -28.04 7.05
C ASP A 16 7.31 -28.39 6.94
N ILE A 17 6.51 -28.13 7.97
CA ILE A 17 5.06 -28.36 7.96
C ILE A 17 4.34 -27.11 8.47
N CYS A 18 3.83 -26.29 7.56
CA CYS A 18 2.92 -25.21 7.89
C CYS A 18 1.48 -25.74 7.99
N TYR A 19 0.91 -25.74 9.20
CA TYR A 19 -0.53 -25.87 9.38
C TYR A 19 -1.16 -24.47 9.27
N ALA A 20 -2.05 -24.28 8.30
CA ALA A 20 -2.88 -23.08 8.22
C ALA A 20 -4.31 -23.45 8.67
N THR A 21 -4.73 -22.93 9.81
CA THR A 21 -6.11 -23.05 10.29
C THR A 21 -6.92 -21.88 9.72
N LEU A 22 -7.82 -22.13 8.78
CA LEU A 22 -8.75 -21.13 8.26
C LEU A 22 -10.06 -21.20 9.05
N PHE A 23 -10.37 -20.14 9.80
CA PHE A 23 -11.73 -19.93 10.34
C PHE A 23 -12.54 -19.15 9.30
N THR A 24 -13.61 -19.75 8.78
CA THR A 24 -14.63 -19.03 8.01
C THR A 24 -15.90 -18.96 8.84
N TRP A 25 -16.35 -17.73 9.15
CA TRP A 25 -17.67 -17.50 9.74
C TRP A 25 -18.68 -17.36 8.62
N THR A 26 -19.68 -18.25 8.58
CA THR A 26 -20.90 -18.05 7.80
C THR A 26 -22.09 -18.25 8.73
N ALA A 27 -23.00 -17.29 8.74
CA ALA A 27 -24.10 -17.19 9.71
C ALA A 27 -25.27 -18.17 9.45
N THR A 28 -25.09 -19.22 8.65
CA THR A 28 -26.19 -20.12 8.33
C THR A 28 -25.67 -21.54 8.07
N HIS A 29 -26.07 -22.44 8.98
CA HIS A 29 -25.85 -23.90 9.04
C HIS A 29 -24.59 -24.44 9.72
N ARG A 30 -24.85 -25.11 10.85
CA ARG A 30 -23.93 -25.90 11.69
C ARG A 30 -23.61 -27.25 11.03
N THR A 31 -22.45 -27.40 10.40
CA THR A 31 -21.81 -28.72 10.16
C THR A 31 -20.32 -28.54 9.84
N TRP A 32 -19.48 -29.35 10.48
CA TRP A 32 -18.03 -29.35 10.32
C TRP A 32 -17.63 -30.19 9.10
N LEU A 33 -16.94 -29.60 8.11
CA LEU A 33 -16.26 -30.36 7.06
C LEU A 33 -14.74 -30.18 7.18
N PHE A 34 -14.04 -31.29 7.41
CA PHE A 34 -12.59 -31.38 7.49
C PHE A 34 -12.04 -31.54 6.07
N CYS A 35 -11.38 -30.52 5.51
CA CYS A 35 -10.73 -30.62 4.20
C CYS A 35 -9.22 -30.61 4.39
N MET A 36 -8.59 -31.80 4.37
CA MET A 36 -7.13 -31.93 4.32
C MET A 36 -6.65 -31.85 2.87
N LEU A 37 -6.03 -30.74 2.48
CA LEU A 37 -5.26 -30.68 1.24
C LEU A 37 -3.85 -31.24 1.48
N ARG A 38 -3.63 -32.47 1.03
CA ARG A 38 -2.29 -33.08 0.88
C ARG A 38 -1.59 -32.47 -0.35
N CYS A 39 -0.54 -31.69 -0.15
CA CYS A 39 0.41 -31.39 -1.21
C CYS A 39 1.49 -32.49 -1.24
N PHE A 40 1.43 -33.40 -2.22
CA PHE A 40 2.44 -34.43 -2.44
C PHE A 40 3.22 -34.17 -3.75
N ASN A 41 4.48 -33.75 -3.56
CA ASN A 41 5.75 -33.98 -4.29
C ASN A 41 5.76 -34.50 -5.75
N ARG A 42 6.56 -33.91 -6.67
CA ARG A 42 8.00 -34.25 -6.95
C ARG A 42 8.52 -33.74 -8.32
N SER A 43 9.70 -33.10 -8.26
CA SER A 43 10.85 -33.09 -9.20
C SER A 43 10.83 -32.55 -10.65
N SER A 44 11.90 -31.77 -10.93
CA SER A 44 12.80 -31.73 -12.11
C SER A 44 12.44 -30.93 -13.38
N SER A 45 12.95 -29.69 -13.46
CA SER A 45 13.74 -29.06 -14.56
C SER A 45 13.62 -27.52 -14.51
N PRO A 46 14.66 -26.74 -14.85
CA PRO A 46 14.56 -25.28 -14.92
C PRO A 46 13.81 -24.92 -16.19
N LYS A 47 12.47 -24.96 -16.14
CA LYS A 47 11.67 -24.33 -17.18
C LYS A 47 11.77 -22.83 -16.95
N SER A 48 12.55 -22.20 -17.81
CA SER A 48 12.53 -20.76 -18.06
C SER A 48 11.13 -20.21 -17.79
N LEU A 49 11.02 -19.32 -16.80
CA LEU A 49 9.80 -18.59 -16.47
C LEU A 49 9.51 -17.57 -17.58
N VAL A 50 9.30 -18.03 -18.80
CA VAL A 50 8.62 -17.26 -19.83
C VAL A 50 7.13 -17.43 -19.57
N CYS A 51 6.64 -16.77 -18.52
CA CYS A 51 5.21 -16.44 -18.40
C CYS A 51 4.98 -15.05 -19.01
N ALA A 52 5.42 -14.85 -20.25
CA ALA A 52 5.01 -13.73 -21.08
C ALA A 52 3.63 -14.04 -21.69
N ARG A 53 2.62 -14.27 -20.84
CA ARG A 53 1.24 -14.15 -21.31
C ARG A 53 0.89 -12.68 -21.14
N ALA A 54 0.99 -11.94 -22.26
CA ALA A 54 0.72 -10.53 -22.36
C ALA A 54 -0.48 -10.18 -21.48
N VAL A 55 -0.20 -9.49 -20.37
CA VAL A 55 -1.25 -8.81 -19.61
C VAL A 55 -1.87 -7.86 -20.62
N SER A 56 -3.15 -8.05 -20.92
CA SER A 56 -3.90 -7.22 -21.87
C SER A 56 -3.56 -5.75 -21.65
N LEU A 57 -2.90 -5.16 -22.64
CA LEU A 57 -2.34 -3.81 -22.66
C LEU A 57 -3.44 -2.75 -22.86
N SER A 58 -4.53 -2.81 -22.10
CA SER A 58 -5.39 -1.64 -21.92
C SER A 58 -4.86 -0.85 -20.72
N GLU A 59 -3.96 0.07 -21.06
CA GLU A 59 -3.21 1.07 -20.31
C GLU A 59 -4.00 1.89 -19.27
N SER A 60 -4.49 1.26 -18.21
CA SER A 60 -4.66 2.01 -16.96
C SER A 60 -3.41 1.80 -16.11
N MET A 61 -2.56 2.84 -16.03
CA MET A 61 -1.74 3.01 -14.84
C MET A 61 -2.72 3.27 -13.69
N PRO A 62 -2.91 2.34 -12.74
CA PRO A 62 -3.86 2.53 -11.65
C PRO A 62 -3.34 3.56 -10.65
N THR A 63 -4.22 4.39 -10.11
CA THR A 63 -3.82 5.28 -9.01
C THR A 63 -3.42 4.46 -7.78
N VAL A 64 -2.29 4.81 -7.17
CA VAL A 64 -1.82 4.25 -5.89
C VAL A 64 -2.03 5.28 -4.79
N SER A 65 -2.74 4.88 -3.73
CA SER A 65 -2.97 5.70 -2.54
C SER A 65 -1.91 5.38 -1.48
N ALA A 66 -1.05 6.34 -1.18
CA ALA A 66 -0.07 6.30 -0.11
C ALA A 66 -0.71 6.78 1.19
N VAL A 67 -0.77 5.93 2.21
CA VAL A 67 -1.39 6.24 3.50
C VAL A 67 -0.32 6.62 4.51
N CYS A 68 -0.33 7.88 4.92
CA CYS A 68 0.59 8.46 5.88
C CYS A 68 -0.18 8.89 7.13
N VAL A 69 0.16 8.31 8.28
CA VAL A 69 -0.37 8.70 9.58
C VAL A 69 0.75 9.45 10.32
N SER A 70 0.52 10.69 10.69
CA SER A 70 1.50 11.53 11.39
C SER A 70 0.90 12.16 12.64
N HIS A 71 1.67 12.18 13.73
CA HIS A 71 1.27 12.73 15.02
C HIS A 71 2.44 13.45 15.69
N GLY A 72 2.37 14.77 15.85
CA GLY A 72 3.34 15.59 16.56
C GLY A 72 4.73 15.66 15.93
N ARG A 73 4.86 15.27 14.64
CA ARG A 73 6.17 15.12 13.96
C ARG A 73 6.20 15.86 12.61
N PRO A 74 5.97 17.19 12.56
CA PRO A 74 5.86 17.93 11.30
C PRO A 74 7.12 17.84 10.42
N LEU A 75 8.33 17.80 11.00
CA LEU A 75 9.57 17.65 10.22
C LEU A 75 9.70 16.29 9.53
N MET A 76 9.16 15.23 10.14
CA MET A 76 9.11 13.89 9.51
C MET A 76 8.07 13.87 8.39
N LEU A 77 6.89 14.45 8.65
CA LEU A 77 5.86 14.60 7.62
C LEU A 77 6.37 15.39 6.41
N GLU A 78 7.11 16.48 6.61
CA GLU A 78 7.67 17.29 5.52
C GLU A 78 8.59 16.46 4.61
N ARG A 79 9.47 15.66 5.22
CA ARG A 79 10.35 14.73 4.49
C ARG A 79 9.52 13.68 3.74
N ALA A 80 8.52 13.09 4.38
CA ALA A 80 7.66 12.09 3.77
C ALA A 80 6.88 12.64 2.57
N ILE A 81 6.41 13.89 2.65
CA ILE A 81 5.79 14.62 1.53
C ILE A 81 6.81 14.80 0.40
N GLY A 82 8.03 15.25 0.71
CA GLY A 82 9.10 15.38 -0.28
C GLY A 82 9.41 14.07 -1.00
N LEU A 83 9.50 12.96 -0.27
CA LEU A 83 9.71 11.63 -0.82
C LEU A 83 8.54 11.15 -1.70
N PHE A 84 7.31 11.57 -1.39
CA PHE A 84 6.14 11.28 -2.22
C PHE A 84 6.22 12.01 -3.57
N TRP A 85 6.63 13.28 -3.54
CA TRP A 85 6.84 14.07 -4.76
C TRP A 85 7.98 13.55 -5.62
N ALA A 86 9.01 12.96 -5.00
CA ALA A 86 10.13 12.35 -5.69
C ALA A 86 9.80 11.00 -6.36
N GLN A 87 8.62 10.42 -6.13
CA GLN A 87 8.27 9.14 -6.76
C GLN A 87 8.23 9.25 -8.29
N THR A 88 8.71 8.22 -8.98
CA THR A 88 8.67 8.12 -10.45
C THR A 88 7.32 7.60 -10.96
N TYR A 89 6.53 6.97 -10.09
CA TYR A 89 5.20 6.47 -10.47
C TYR A 89 4.20 7.62 -10.64
N PRO A 90 3.57 7.80 -11.82
CA PRO A 90 2.96 9.08 -12.18
C PRO A 90 1.56 9.31 -11.61
N LYS A 91 0.84 8.26 -11.20
CA LYS A 91 -0.54 8.39 -10.67
C LYS A 91 -0.61 8.00 -9.21
N MET A 92 -0.44 8.98 -8.34
CA MET A 92 -0.56 8.76 -6.90
C MET A 92 -1.41 9.80 -6.18
N GLU A 93 -1.88 9.35 -5.04
CA GLU A 93 -2.59 10.13 -4.06
C GLU A 93 -1.91 9.91 -2.71
N LEU A 94 -1.62 10.99 -1.97
CA LEU A 94 -1.10 10.93 -0.61
C LEU A 94 -2.25 11.24 0.35
N LEU A 95 -2.55 10.32 1.23
CA LEU A 95 -3.49 10.53 2.33
C LEU A 95 -2.68 10.88 3.56
N ILE A 96 -2.86 12.10 4.06
CA ILE A 96 -2.24 12.57 5.29
C ILE A 96 -3.32 12.54 6.36
N LEU A 97 -3.18 11.59 7.27
CA LEU A 97 -3.97 11.55 8.49
C LEU A 97 -3.18 12.22 9.61
N TYR A 98 -3.83 13.17 10.28
CA TYR A 98 -3.28 13.90 11.43
C TYR A 98 -4.36 14.10 12.49
N ASP A 99 -3.93 14.34 13.72
CA ASP A 99 -4.84 14.59 14.83
C ASP A 99 -5.30 16.06 14.86
N ALA A 100 -6.58 16.27 15.19
CA ALA A 100 -7.16 17.62 15.28
C ALA A 100 -6.48 18.51 16.34
N ASP A 101 -5.83 17.91 17.35
CA ASP A 101 -5.05 18.62 18.38
C ASP A 101 -3.58 18.86 17.98
N ASP A 102 -3.21 18.67 16.71
CA ASP A 102 -1.88 18.95 16.16
C ASP A 102 -1.90 20.05 15.08
N PRO A 103 -1.92 21.33 15.48
CA PRO A 103 -1.99 22.45 14.53
C PRO A 103 -0.75 22.58 13.64
N ALA A 104 0.42 22.11 14.09
CA ALA A 104 1.65 22.18 13.32
C ALA A 104 1.60 21.21 12.12
N THR A 105 1.20 19.96 12.36
CA THR A 105 1.00 18.96 11.30
C THR A 105 -0.17 19.35 10.40
N ALA A 106 -1.27 19.87 10.96
CA ALA A 106 -2.41 20.35 10.19
C ALA A 106 -2.03 21.47 9.21
N LYS A 107 -1.19 22.43 9.63
CA LYS A 107 -0.69 23.50 8.76
C LYS A 107 0.10 22.93 7.58
N LEU A 108 1.08 22.08 7.86
CA LEU A 108 1.91 21.48 6.82
C LEU A 108 1.10 20.61 5.84
N ALA A 109 0.12 19.86 6.35
CA ALA A 109 -0.75 19.04 5.52
C ALA A 109 -1.61 19.90 4.57
N LYS A 110 -2.12 21.05 5.04
CA LYS A 110 -2.84 22.02 4.21
C LYS A 110 -1.95 22.62 3.13
N GLU A 111 -0.72 23.03 3.47
CA GLU A 111 0.26 23.53 2.51
C GLU A 111 0.59 22.48 1.43
N ALA A 112 0.75 21.22 1.83
CA ALA A 112 0.96 20.11 0.90
C ALA A 112 -0.24 19.90 -0.04
N LYS A 113 -1.46 20.03 0.48
CA LYS A 113 -2.69 19.97 -0.31
C LYS A 113 -2.79 21.11 -1.32
N GLU A 114 -2.55 22.34 -0.89
CA GLU A 114 -2.56 23.51 -1.77
C GLU A 114 -1.49 23.40 -2.86
N HIS A 115 -0.31 22.88 -2.54
CA HIS A 115 0.73 22.59 -3.53
C HIS A 115 0.26 21.55 -4.56
N ALA A 116 -0.38 20.46 -4.11
CA ALA A 116 -0.93 19.45 -5.00
C ALA A 116 -2.05 19.98 -5.90
N ASP A 117 -2.95 20.81 -5.37
CA ASP A 117 -4.05 21.41 -6.11
C ASP A 117 -3.53 22.40 -7.19
N ARG A 118 -2.50 23.19 -6.86
CA ARG A 118 -1.79 24.04 -7.84
C ARG A 118 -1.11 23.22 -8.93
N TRP A 119 -0.42 22.14 -8.55
CA TRP A 119 0.24 21.23 -9.49
C TRP A 119 -0.75 20.57 -10.45
N ALA A 120 -1.92 20.17 -9.94
CA ALA A 120 -2.99 19.57 -10.74
C ALA A 120 -3.59 20.60 -11.72
N SER A 121 -3.86 21.81 -11.24
CA SER A 121 -4.40 22.89 -12.07
C SER A 121 -3.45 23.28 -13.21
N SER A 122 -2.13 23.27 -12.97
CA SER A 122 -1.12 23.56 -14.00
C SER A 122 -1.00 22.47 -15.08
N ARG A 123 -1.67 21.33 -14.90
CA ARG A 123 -1.62 20.15 -15.78
C ARG A 123 -3.02 19.75 -16.25
N THR A 124 -3.97 20.69 -16.25
CA THR A 124 -5.34 20.44 -16.68
C THR A 124 -5.35 19.77 -18.07
N GLY A 125 -5.95 18.58 -18.16
CA GLY A 125 -6.00 17.77 -19.38
C GLY A 125 -4.94 16.67 -19.49
N ASP A 126 -3.85 16.71 -18.71
CA ASP A 126 -2.88 15.62 -18.66
C ASP A 126 -3.35 14.50 -17.72
N SER A 127 -4.04 13.51 -18.29
CA SER A 127 -4.46 12.31 -17.55
C SER A 127 -3.35 11.28 -17.33
N ARG A 128 -2.12 11.54 -17.81
CA ARG A 128 -0.98 10.61 -17.68
C ARG A 128 -0.34 10.70 -16.29
N SER A 129 -0.32 11.91 -15.72
CA SER A 129 0.29 12.19 -14.42
C SER A 129 -0.73 12.81 -13.47
N VAL A 130 -0.94 12.18 -12.32
CA VAL A 130 -1.87 12.62 -11.28
C VAL A 130 -1.14 12.58 -9.94
N ARG A 131 -1.04 13.73 -9.28
CA ARG A 131 -0.56 13.86 -7.89
C ARG A 131 -1.64 14.58 -7.11
N ARG A 132 -2.13 13.95 -6.05
CA ARG A 132 -3.11 14.54 -5.15
C ARG A 132 -2.70 14.35 -3.71
N VAL A 133 -3.20 15.24 -2.85
CA VAL A 133 -3.10 15.10 -1.40
C VAL A 133 -4.52 15.20 -0.83
N VAL A 134 -4.88 14.23 0.00
CA VAL A 134 -6.16 14.12 0.69
C VAL A 134 -5.89 14.20 2.19
N LEU A 135 -6.66 15.03 2.88
CA LEU A 135 -6.51 15.25 4.31
C LEU A 135 -7.57 14.45 5.05
N VAL A 136 -7.15 13.72 6.08
CA VAL A 136 -8.03 12.97 6.97
C VAL A 136 -7.77 13.45 8.39
N GLU A 137 -8.68 14.23 8.94
CA GLU A 137 -8.55 14.72 10.32
C GLU A 137 -9.09 13.68 11.29
N ASN A 138 -8.29 13.33 12.30
CA ASN A 138 -8.72 12.47 13.39
C ASN A 138 -9.16 13.32 14.60
N ALA A 139 -10.46 13.28 14.87
CA ALA A 139 -11.04 13.93 16.05
C ALA A 139 -10.90 13.10 17.35
N ARG A 140 -10.47 11.83 17.26
CA ARG A 140 -10.39 10.92 18.41
C ARG A 140 -9.01 10.97 19.04
N ARG A 141 -8.92 11.47 20.26
CA ARG A 141 -7.66 11.44 21.02
C ARG A 141 -7.22 9.98 21.23
N ARG A 142 -5.94 9.68 20.98
CA ARG A 142 -5.30 8.37 21.23
C ARG A 142 -5.99 7.20 20.50
N ALA A 143 -6.47 7.42 19.28
CA ALA A 143 -7.03 6.34 18.47
C ALA A 143 -5.95 5.27 18.16
N PRO A 144 -6.30 3.96 18.21
CA PRO A 144 -5.37 2.91 17.81
C PRO A 144 -4.91 3.08 16.36
N LEU A 145 -3.64 2.81 16.08
CA LEU A 145 -3.04 3.00 14.75
C LEU A 145 -3.79 2.24 13.64
N GLY A 146 -4.28 1.03 13.91
CA GLY A 146 -5.08 0.27 12.94
C GLY A 146 -6.40 0.96 12.57
N LEU A 147 -7.03 1.66 13.53
CA LEU A 147 -8.24 2.45 13.27
C LEU A 147 -7.91 3.65 12.37
N LEU A 148 -6.81 4.34 12.66
CA LEU A 148 -6.33 5.47 11.86
C LEU A 148 -6.03 5.03 10.41
N ARG A 149 -5.30 3.93 10.23
CA ARG A 149 -5.02 3.37 8.90
C ARG A 149 -6.31 3.01 8.16
N ASN A 150 -7.28 2.39 8.82
CA ASN A 150 -8.57 2.08 8.21
C ASN A 150 -9.36 3.33 7.82
N ALA A 151 -9.33 4.39 8.63
CA ALA A 151 -9.96 5.66 8.31
C ALA A 151 -9.32 6.30 7.07
N ALA A 152 -7.99 6.32 7.00
CA ALA A 152 -7.28 6.78 5.82
C ALA A 152 -7.61 5.91 4.59
N ILE A 153 -7.53 4.59 4.68
CA ILE A 153 -7.89 3.66 3.59
C ILE A 153 -9.32 3.90 3.10
N SER A 154 -10.27 4.20 4.00
CA SER A 154 -11.66 4.48 3.62
C SER A 154 -11.81 5.77 2.81
N ALA A 155 -10.90 6.72 2.97
CA ALA A 155 -10.84 7.95 2.18
C ALA A 155 -10.03 7.81 0.88
N ALA A 156 -9.36 6.68 0.66
CA ALA A 156 -8.51 6.45 -0.50
C ALA A 156 -9.32 6.21 -1.77
N SER A 157 -8.91 6.83 -2.87
CA SER A 157 -9.52 6.64 -4.19
C SER A 157 -8.72 5.70 -5.11
N GLY A 158 -7.51 5.31 -4.69
CA GLY A 158 -6.60 4.48 -5.46
C GLY A 158 -7.05 3.02 -5.54
N ARG A 159 -6.67 2.36 -6.63
CA ARG A 159 -6.91 0.90 -6.78
C ARG A 159 -5.99 0.08 -5.89
N TYR A 160 -4.82 0.62 -5.57
CA TYR A 160 -3.84 0.01 -4.69
C TYR A 160 -3.54 0.97 -3.56
N VAL A 161 -3.25 0.40 -2.39
CA VAL A 161 -2.81 1.15 -1.21
C VAL A 161 -1.39 0.75 -0.89
N THR A 162 -0.58 1.73 -0.47
CA THR A 162 0.74 1.49 0.13
C THR A 162 0.84 2.25 1.45
N GLN A 163 1.53 1.64 2.40
CA GLN A 163 1.92 2.31 3.63
C GLN A 163 3.01 3.34 3.34
N TRP A 164 2.90 4.50 3.98
CA TRP A 164 3.76 5.67 3.80
C TRP A 164 4.05 6.32 5.15
N ASP A 165 4.74 5.59 6.02
CA ASP A 165 5.10 6.11 7.33
C ASP A 165 6.06 7.31 7.18
N ASP A 166 5.90 8.29 8.08
CA ASP A 166 6.62 9.57 8.01
C ASP A 166 8.08 9.48 8.48
N ASP A 167 8.44 8.41 9.18
CA ASP A 167 9.79 8.07 9.62
C ASP A 167 10.55 7.13 8.67
N ASP A 168 9.91 6.66 7.60
CA ASP A 168 10.51 5.80 6.58
C ASP A 168 11.18 6.60 5.44
N LEU A 169 12.30 6.07 4.94
CA LEU A 169 12.88 6.52 3.67
C LEU A 169 12.27 5.73 2.50
N HIS A 170 11.74 6.46 1.51
CA HIS A 170 11.10 5.88 0.34
C HIS A 170 11.91 6.16 -0.92
N HIS A 171 12.51 5.12 -1.50
CA HIS A 171 13.25 5.24 -2.76
C HIS A 171 12.35 5.80 -3.89
N PRO A 172 12.84 6.67 -4.80
CA PRO A 172 12.03 7.24 -5.90
C PRO A 172 11.28 6.23 -6.75
N ASP A 173 11.84 5.04 -6.93
CA ASP A 173 11.24 3.95 -7.72
C ASP A 173 10.40 2.95 -6.90
N ARG A 174 10.25 3.14 -5.59
CA ARG A 174 9.60 2.20 -4.66
C ARG A 174 8.23 1.76 -5.20
N VAL A 175 7.34 2.70 -5.49
CA VAL A 175 5.97 2.40 -5.92
C VAL A 175 5.94 1.73 -7.30
N ARG A 176 6.79 2.19 -8.22
CA ARG A 176 6.92 1.63 -9.56
C ARG A 176 7.33 0.15 -9.51
N VAL A 177 8.37 -0.16 -8.73
CA VAL A 177 8.90 -1.52 -8.56
C VAL A 177 7.90 -2.43 -7.85
N MET A 178 7.29 -1.97 -6.75
CA MET A 178 6.27 -2.76 -6.03
C MET A 178 5.10 -3.10 -6.92
N LEU A 179 4.53 -2.12 -7.63
CA LEU A 179 3.36 -2.35 -8.45
C LEU A 179 3.68 -3.27 -9.65
N HIS A 180 4.87 -3.12 -10.24
CA HIS A 180 5.32 -4.02 -11.29
C HIS A 180 5.38 -5.47 -10.79
N ALA A 181 6.07 -5.72 -9.67
CA ALA A 181 6.21 -7.05 -9.11
C ALA A 181 4.87 -7.65 -8.63
N LEU A 182 3.98 -6.84 -8.03
CA LEU A 182 2.63 -7.26 -7.65
C LEU A 182 1.81 -7.73 -8.86
N ARG A 183 1.86 -6.98 -9.97
CA ARG A 183 1.14 -7.31 -11.20
C ARG A 183 1.71 -8.55 -11.90
N CYS A 184 3.03 -8.69 -11.94
CA CYS A 184 3.70 -9.85 -12.53
C CYS A 184 3.44 -11.13 -11.74
N SER A 185 3.48 -11.06 -10.41
CA SER A 185 3.25 -12.21 -9.53
C SER A 185 1.78 -12.59 -9.36
N ARG A 186 0.85 -11.69 -9.72
CA ARG A 186 -0.60 -11.83 -9.52
C ARG A 186 -0.98 -12.13 -8.06
N ARG A 187 -0.22 -11.58 -7.11
CA ARG A 187 -0.50 -11.69 -5.68
C ARG A 187 -1.39 -10.54 -5.22
N ALA A 188 -2.01 -10.71 -4.06
CA ALA A 188 -2.86 -9.69 -3.44
C ALA A 188 -2.05 -8.61 -2.69
N ALA A 189 -0.84 -8.94 -2.26
CA ALA A 189 0.05 -8.06 -1.51
C ALA A 189 1.51 -8.29 -1.90
N ILE A 190 2.34 -7.27 -1.68
CA ILE A 190 3.79 -7.34 -1.85
C ILE A 190 4.46 -6.53 -0.75
N VAL A 191 5.63 -6.99 -0.33
CA VAL A 191 6.51 -6.28 0.59
C VAL A 191 7.88 -6.20 -0.09
N LEU A 192 8.54 -5.06 0.03
CA LEU A 192 9.94 -4.94 -0.35
C LEU A 192 10.79 -5.29 0.86
N ASP A 193 11.66 -6.29 0.70
CA ASP A 193 12.84 -6.43 1.54
C ASP A 193 13.86 -5.34 1.15
N SER A 194 14.90 -5.19 1.97
CA SER A 194 16.11 -4.43 1.68
C SER A 194 16.42 -4.45 0.18
N LEU A 195 16.22 -3.29 -0.45
CA LEU A 195 16.59 -3.05 -1.83
C LEU A 195 18.12 -3.18 -1.88
N ARG A 196 18.63 -4.41 -2.06
CA ARG A 196 19.93 -4.59 -2.66
C ARG A 196 19.76 -4.04 -4.05
N ALA A 197 20.25 -2.82 -4.27
CA ALA A 197 20.44 -2.31 -5.61
C ALA A 197 21.37 -3.30 -6.31
N THR A 198 20.82 -4.34 -6.94
CA THR A 198 21.50 -5.02 -8.02
C THR A 198 21.61 -3.97 -9.11
N ALA A 199 22.75 -3.29 -9.10
CA ALA A 199 23.22 -2.54 -10.24
C ALA A 199 23.17 -3.50 -11.43
N MET A 200 22.13 -3.39 -12.24
CA MET A 200 22.19 -3.86 -13.61
C MET A 200 23.06 -2.83 -14.35
N LEU A 201 24.38 -3.05 -14.28
CA LEU A 201 25.36 -2.56 -15.23
C LEU A 201 25.77 -3.73 -16.12
#